data_AF-A0A481SPU3-F1
#
_entry.id   AF-A0A481SPU3-F1
#
_cell.length_a   1.000
_cell.length_b   1.000
_cell.length_c   1.000
_cell.angle_alpha   90.00
_cell.angle_beta   90.00
_cell.angle_gamma   90.00
#
_symmetry.space_group_name_H-M   'P 1'
#
loop_
_entity.id
_entity.type
_entity.pdbx_description
1 polymer ?
#
loop_
_entity_poly.entity_id
_entity_poly.type
_entity_poly.pdbx_seq_one_letter_code
_entity_poly.pdbx_strand_id
1 'polypeptide(L)'
;MASLLCLLAVGLLFVGGYATDQGDAGPFPAAGPRPNGPARCLDRFMGCKQWAGLGFCTNNPIYMYTLCQESCGVCHTEPIEDTADYCSSYASEGYCFTWAETMIPNCKKACNLTQTAQCKDNFDNCPALAERGACKKNPVYMFLYCRNACGMCPSKSCEDIVDDCLQMARRGKCFTNPVYMLPNCHESCRVCKSK
;
A
#
# COMPACT_ATOMS: atom_id res chain seq x y z
N MET A 1 -46.83 2.88 33.12
CA MET A 1 -47.52 3.49 31.96
C MET A 1 -47.05 4.94 31.92
N ALA A 2 -46.00 5.26 31.14
CA ALA A 2 -46.09 5.80 29.77
C ALA A 2 -46.93 7.09 29.75
N SER A 3 -46.55 8.22 29.17
CA SER A 3 -45.41 8.68 28.37
C SER A 3 -45.65 10.18 28.09
N LEU A 4 -44.75 10.82 27.34
CA LEU A 4 -44.84 12.16 26.72
C LEU A 4 -44.53 13.39 27.61
N LEU A 5 -43.28 13.85 27.51
CA LEU A 5 -42.98 15.29 27.40
C LEU A 5 -42.04 15.48 26.21
N CYS A 6 -42.65 15.81 25.08
CA CYS A 6 -42.01 16.41 23.93
C CYS A 6 -42.24 17.93 24.05
N LEU A 7 -41.24 18.72 23.64
CA LEU A 7 -41.22 20.15 23.31
C LEU A 7 -40.07 20.88 23.99
N LEU A 8 -39.18 21.39 23.14
CA LEU A 8 -38.52 22.71 23.11
C LEU A 8 -37.15 22.48 22.42
N ALA A 9 -36.65 23.28 21.50
CA ALA A 9 -37.13 24.34 20.63
C ALA A 9 -35.95 24.55 19.65
N VAL A 10 -36.25 24.68 18.36
CA VAL A 10 -35.27 25.00 17.31
C VAL A 10 -34.84 26.46 17.47
N GLY A 11 -33.53 26.73 17.42
CA GLY A 11 -32.98 28.09 17.53
C GLY A 11 -31.51 28.18 17.12
N LEU A 12 -31.24 28.04 15.83
CA LEU A 12 -30.04 28.60 15.18
C LEU A 12 -30.17 30.12 15.14
N LEU A 13 -29.17 30.91 15.56
CA LEU A 13 -28.66 32.08 14.82
C LEU A 13 -27.24 32.49 15.29
N PHE A 14 -26.28 32.17 14.43
CA PHE A 14 -25.09 32.92 13.98
C PHE A 14 -24.36 33.90 14.93
N VAL A 15 -23.06 33.63 15.10
CA VAL A 15 -22.03 34.67 14.98
C VAL A 15 -21.02 34.23 13.91
N GLY A 16 -20.75 35.13 12.97
CA GLY A 16 -19.86 34.97 11.82
C GLY A 16 -18.41 34.69 12.21
N GLY A 17 -17.68 34.13 11.24
CA GLY A 17 -16.37 33.52 11.46
C GLY A 17 -15.18 34.45 11.33
N TYR A 18 -14.01 33.80 11.23
CA TYR A 18 -12.88 34.23 10.44
C TYR A 18 -12.04 32.98 10.15
N ALA A 19 -11.78 32.75 8.87
CA ALA A 19 -10.67 31.90 8.46
C ALA A 19 -9.39 32.56 8.99
N THR A 20 -8.66 31.88 9.87
CA THR A 20 -7.27 32.24 10.14
C THR A 20 -6.41 31.59 9.06
N ASP A 21 -6.04 32.42 8.09
CA ASP A 21 -4.92 32.21 7.21
C ASP A 21 -3.63 32.22 8.07
N GLN A 22 -3.14 31.04 8.40
CA GLN A 22 -1.75 30.76 8.79
C GLN A 22 -1.56 29.24 8.82
N GLY A 23 -0.60 28.79 8.02
CA GLY A 23 -0.25 27.38 7.85
C GLY A 23 0.20 26.69 9.13
N ASP A 24 0.25 25.36 9.00
CA ASP A 24 0.82 24.38 9.93
C ASP A 24 -0.01 24.01 11.17
N ALA A 25 -0.77 22.91 11.05
CA ALA A 25 -0.76 21.77 11.98
C ALA A 25 -1.83 20.72 11.58
N GLY A 26 -1.47 19.79 10.70
CA GLY A 26 -2.06 18.45 10.77
C GLY A 26 -1.49 17.68 11.99
N PRO A 27 -2.14 16.62 12.51
CA PRO A 27 -1.82 16.00 13.81
C PRO A 27 -0.52 15.16 13.85
N PHE A 28 0.52 15.49 13.10
CA PHE A 28 1.69 14.63 12.92
C PHE A 28 2.98 15.31 13.41
N PRO A 29 3.68 14.75 14.42
CA PRO A 29 4.99 15.24 14.82
C PRO A 29 6.05 14.96 13.75
N ALA A 30 7.00 15.90 13.63
CA ALA A 30 8.10 15.86 12.68
C ALA A 30 9.01 14.63 12.91
N ALA A 31 9.12 13.77 11.90
CA ALA A 31 10.08 12.68 11.89
C ALA A 31 11.50 13.21 11.65
N GLY A 32 12.45 12.77 12.48
CA GLY A 32 13.88 13.12 12.43
C GLY A 32 14.61 12.66 11.15
N PRO A 33 15.94 12.89 11.07
CA PRO A 33 16.69 12.79 9.82
C PRO A 33 16.81 11.33 9.33
N ARG A 34 16.67 11.12 8.01
CA ARG A 34 16.88 9.83 7.34
C ARG A 34 18.10 9.86 6.40
N PRO A 35 18.96 8.84 6.38
CA PRO A 35 20.13 8.73 5.49
C PRO A 35 19.74 8.24 4.09
N ASN A 36 20.50 8.67 3.08
CA ASN A 36 20.42 8.19 1.70
C ASN A 36 20.92 6.73 1.59
N GLY A 37 20.09 5.81 1.08
CA GLY A 37 20.41 4.40 0.80
C GLY A 37 19.21 3.69 0.12
N PRO A 38 19.37 2.46 -0.45
CA PRO A 38 18.28 1.76 -1.12
C PRO A 38 17.08 1.64 -0.17
N ALA A 39 15.87 1.86 -0.70
CA ALA A 39 14.65 2.10 0.07
C ALA A 39 14.53 1.10 1.23
N ARG A 40 14.77 1.58 2.46
CA ARG A 40 14.63 0.76 3.67
C ARG A 40 13.22 0.21 3.70
N CYS A 41 13.10 -1.09 3.95
CA CYS A 41 11.82 -1.72 4.20
C CYS A 41 11.31 -1.26 5.56
N LEU A 42 10.34 -0.36 5.56
CA LEU A 42 9.79 0.25 6.76
C LEU A 42 8.35 0.69 6.51
N ASP A 43 7.62 0.84 7.60
CA ASP A 43 6.28 1.41 7.58
C ASP A 43 6.32 2.92 7.32
N ARG A 44 5.43 3.38 6.45
CA ARG A 44 5.20 4.80 6.14
C ARG A 44 4.24 5.46 7.11
N PHE A 45 3.34 4.68 7.72
CA PHE A 45 2.30 5.18 8.62
C PHE A 45 2.42 4.54 10.00
N MET A 46 2.18 5.32 11.04
CA MET A 46 2.11 4.82 12.42
C MET A 46 1.01 3.76 12.60
N GLY A 47 -0.06 3.82 11.79
CA GLY A 47 -1.18 2.87 11.82
C GLY A 47 -0.88 1.52 11.18
N CYS A 48 0.27 1.33 10.52
CA CYS A 48 0.57 0.09 9.78
C CYS A 48 0.43 -1.17 10.62
N LYS A 49 0.92 -1.17 11.87
CA LYS A 49 0.81 -2.33 12.77
C LYS A 49 -0.64 -2.67 13.08
N GLN A 50 -1.46 -1.66 13.34
CA GLN A 50 -2.89 -1.85 13.60
C GLN A 50 -3.61 -2.37 12.36
N TRP A 51 -3.36 -1.79 11.19
CA TRP A 51 -3.99 -2.23 9.94
C TRP A 51 -3.56 -3.65 9.56
N ALA A 52 -2.29 -4.03 9.78
CA ALA A 52 -1.85 -5.40 9.62
C ALA A 52 -2.62 -6.35 10.55
N GLY A 53 -2.77 -6.00 11.83
CA GLY A 53 -3.58 -6.77 12.78
C GLY A 53 -5.07 -6.88 12.43
N LEU A 54 -5.59 -5.95 11.64
CA LEU A 54 -6.96 -5.98 11.09
C LEU A 54 -7.07 -6.74 9.75
N GLY A 55 -6.00 -7.41 9.30
CA GLY A 55 -6.01 -8.24 8.08
C GLY A 55 -5.84 -7.48 6.77
N PHE A 56 -5.40 -6.21 6.81
CA PHE A 56 -5.25 -5.42 5.58
C PHE A 56 -4.12 -5.93 4.68
N CYS A 57 -3.15 -6.67 5.21
CA CYS A 57 -2.11 -7.31 4.39
C CYS A 57 -2.69 -8.33 3.39
N THR A 58 -3.85 -8.92 3.71
CA THR A 58 -4.56 -9.88 2.83
C THR A 58 -5.67 -9.19 2.04
N ASN A 59 -6.39 -8.26 2.68
CA ASN A 59 -7.56 -7.60 2.07
C ASN A 59 -7.20 -6.41 1.17
N ASN A 60 -6.07 -5.75 1.42
CA ASN A 60 -5.53 -4.67 0.60
C ASN A 60 -4.00 -4.79 0.44
N PRO A 61 -3.52 -5.90 -0.14
CA PRO A 61 -2.12 -6.29 -0.13
C PRO A 61 -1.24 -5.26 -0.83
N ILE A 62 -1.63 -4.74 -1.99
CA ILE A 62 -0.78 -3.79 -2.74
C ILE A 62 -0.60 -2.47 -2.00
N TYR A 63 -1.67 -1.94 -1.39
CA TYR A 63 -1.58 -0.74 -0.55
C TYR A 63 -0.63 -0.97 0.62
N MET A 64 -0.84 -2.08 1.33
CA MET A 64 -0.05 -2.40 2.51
C MET A 64 1.39 -2.78 2.18
N TYR A 65 1.66 -3.48 1.07
CA TYR A 65 3.01 -3.86 0.65
C TYR A 65 3.78 -2.67 0.07
N THR A 66 3.10 -1.59 -0.30
CA THR A 66 3.78 -0.36 -0.69
C THR A 66 4.12 0.50 0.52
N LEU A 67 3.18 0.62 1.47
CA LEU A 67 3.23 1.64 2.53
C LEU A 67 3.49 1.07 3.93
N CYS A 68 3.32 -0.22 4.15
CA CYS A 68 3.36 -0.91 5.44
C CYS A 68 4.14 -2.22 5.35
N GLN A 69 5.30 -2.18 4.69
CA GLN A 69 6.07 -3.36 4.33
C GLN A 69 6.55 -4.16 5.55
N GLU A 70 6.94 -3.46 6.61
CA GLU A 70 7.43 -4.07 7.85
C GLU A 70 6.28 -4.75 8.60
N SER A 71 5.18 -4.02 8.80
CA SER A 71 3.99 -4.57 9.47
C SER A 71 3.37 -5.76 8.75
N CYS A 72 3.46 -5.82 7.42
CA CYS A 72 3.01 -6.98 6.65
C CYS A 72 4.06 -8.07 6.48
N GLY A 73 5.25 -7.90 7.08
CA GLY A 73 6.30 -8.89 7.01
C GLY A 73 6.82 -9.14 5.59
N VAL A 74 6.58 -8.25 4.63
CA VAL A 74 7.01 -8.45 3.23
C VAL A 74 8.42 -7.94 2.97
N CYS A 75 9.12 -7.45 4.00
CA CYS A 75 10.51 -7.08 3.90
C CYS A 75 11.40 -8.25 3.47
N HIS A 76 12.35 -7.93 2.59
CA HIS A 76 13.50 -8.75 2.32
C HIS A 76 14.50 -8.61 3.48
N THR A 77 14.52 -9.61 4.34
CA THR A 77 15.52 -9.81 5.39
C THR A 77 16.42 -10.96 4.95
N GLU A 78 17.74 -10.79 5.05
CA GLU A 78 18.69 -11.88 4.84
C GLU A 78 19.05 -12.51 6.20
N PRO A 79 19.00 -13.85 6.33
CA PRO A 79 18.62 -14.82 5.30
C PRO A 79 17.11 -14.79 4.98
N ILE A 80 16.77 -15.02 3.71
CA ILE A 80 15.36 -15.22 3.31
C ILE A 80 14.88 -16.58 3.85
N GLU A 81 13.86 -16.55 4.69
CA GLU A 81 13.30 -17.74 5.35
C GLU A 81 11.78 -17.86 5.15
N ASP A 82 11.30 -19.09 5.22
CA ASP A 82 9.88 -19.40 5.34
C ASP A 82 9.51 -19.42 6.83
N THR A 83 8.32 -18.89 7.16
CA THR A 83 7.78 -18.88 8.53
C THR A 83 6.66 -19.90 8.73
N ALA A 84 6.26 -20.61 7.68
CA ALA A 84 5.25 -21.65 7.73
C ALA A 84 5.78 -22.99 7.17
N ASP A 85 5.22 -24.09 7.68
CA ASP A 85 5.61 -25.47 7.35
C ASP A 85 5.06 -25.95 5.99
N TYR A 86 3.92 -25.42 5.57
CA TYR A 86 3.28 -25.75 4.29
C TYR A 86 3.96 -25.15 3.05
N CYS A 87 5.01 -24.34 3.22
CA CYS A 87 5.55 -23.53 2.13
C CYS A 87 6.07 -24.34 0.93
N SER A 88 6.72 -25.49 1.17
CA SER A 88 7.27 -26.31 0.08
C SER A 88 6.17 -26.98 -0.77
N SER A 89 5.14 -27.56 -0.13
CA SER A 89 4.02 -28.18 -0.85
C SER A 89 3.21 -27.13 -1.60
N TYR A 90 2.87 -26.03 -0.93
CA TYR A 90 2.03 -24.98 -1.49
C TYR A 90 2.72 -24.24 -2.65
N ALA A 91 4.04 -24.05 -2.58
CA ALA A 91 4.80 -23.53 -3.71
C ALA A 91 4.74 -24.48 -4.91
N SER A 92 4.88 -25.79 -4.70
CA SER A 92 4.82 -26.79 -5.78
C SER A 92 3.44 -26.89 -6.45
N GLU A 93 2.37 -26.57 -5.72
CA GLU A 93 1.00 -26.49 -6.23
C GLU A 93 0.71 -25.17 -6.98
N GLY A 94 1.65 -24.22 -6.99
CA GLY A 94 1.53 -22.95 -7.69
C GLY A 94 0.83 -21.85 -6.87
N TYR A 95 0.63 -22.03 -5.56
CA TYR A 95 -0.01 -21.01 -4.72
C TYR A 95 0.80 -19.73 -4.59
N CYS A 96 2.10 -19.75 -4.90
CA CYS A 96 2.86 -18.51 -5.04
C CYS A 96 2.25 -17.57 -6.08
N PHE A 97 1.61 -18.09 -7.13
CA PHE A 97 0.94 -17.31 -8.17
C PHE A 97 -0.52 -16.99 -7.83
N THR A 98 -1.29 -17.98 -7.36
CA THR A 98 -2.74 -17.85 -7.18
C THR A 98 -3.16 -17.33 -5.81
N TRP A 99 -2.34 -17.50 -4.76
CA TRP A 99 -2.56 -17.07 -3.36
C TRP A 99 -1.35 -16.29 -2.82
N ALA A 100 -0.81 -15.42 -3.66
CA ALA A 100 0.38 -14.64 -3.38
C ALA A 100 0.29 -13.82 -2.09
N GLU A 101 -0.88 -13.28 -1.72
CA GLU A 101 -1.10 -12.52 -0.49
C GLU A 101 -0.86 -13.32 0.78
N THR A 102 -1.12 -14.63 0.75
CA THR A 102 -0.88 -15.52 1.89
C THR A 102 0.51 -16.14 1.82
N MET A 103 0.93 -16.54 0.62
CA MET A 103 2.20 -17.22 0.41
C MET A 103 3.38 -16.28 0.62
N ILE A 104 3.36 -15.06 0.13
CA ILE A 104 4.53 -14.17 0.17
C ILE A 104 4.97 -13.77 1.59
N PRO A 105 4.08 -13.36 2.51
CA PRO A 105 4.52 -13.04 3.87
C PRO A 105 5.03 -14.26 4.64
N ASN A 106 4.56 -15.47 4.31
CA ASN A 106 4.88 -16.70 5.07
C ASN A 106 5.92 -17.61 4.41
N CYS A 107 6.09 -17.53 3.09
CA CYS A 107 6.81 -18.49 2.27
C CYS A 107 7.78 -17.80 1.30
N LYS A 108 8.52 -16.83 1.80
CA LYS A 108 9.44 -16.00 1.01
C LYS A 108 10.49 -16.85 0.29
N LYS A 109 11.04 -17.85 0.97
CA LYS A 109 12.07 -18.73 0.42
C LYS A 109 11.46 -19.70 -0.59
N ALA A 110 10.37 -20.38 -0.25
CA ALA A 110 9.72 -21.33 -1.15
C ALA A 110 9.15 -20.66 -2.42
N CYS A 111 8.62 -19.44 -2.31
CA CYS A 111 8.18 -18.65 -3.46
C CYS A 111 9.30 -17.89 -4.17
N ASN A 112 10.56 -18.12 -3.79
CA ASN A 112 11.72 -17.44 -4.36
C ASN A 112 11.54 -15.91 -4.42
N LEU A 113 11.00 -15.34 -3.34
CA LEU A 113 10.74 -13.91 -3.21
C LEU A 113 12.08 -13.17 -3.08
N THR A 114 12.70 -12.91 -4.22
CA THR A 114 13.74 -11.92 -4.37
C THR A 114 13.05 -10.56 -4.53
N GLN A 115 12.44 -10.05 -3.46
CA GLN A 115 11.80 -8.74 -3.51
C GLN A 115 12.91 -7.69 -3.72
N THR A 116 13.24 -7.43 -4.98
CA THR A 116 14.17 -6.36 -5.31
C THR A 116 13.40 -5.05 -5.14
N ALA A 117 13.98 -4.09 -4.43
CA ALA A 117 13.45 -2.72 -4.40
C ALA A 117 13.42 -2.07 -5.81
N GLN A 118 14.05 -2.72 -6.79
CA GLN A 118 14.05 -2.30 -8.18
C GLN A 118 12.70 -2.63 -8.81
N CYS A 119 12.12 -1.67 -9.50
CA CYS A 119 10.98 -1.96 -10.34
C CYS A 119 11.44 -2.60 -11.66
N LYS A 120 11.23 -3.90 -11.78
CA LYS A 120 11.54 -4.69 -12.96
C LYS A 120 10.63 -5.92 -13.02
N ASP A 121 10.74 -6.64 -14.13
CA ASP A 121 10.24 -8.00 -14.24
C ASP A 121 11.32 -8.98 -13.78
N ASN A 122 10.95 -9.90 -12.91
CA ASN A 122 11.84 -10.91 -12.37
C ASN A 122 11.84 -12.20 -13.20
N PHE A 123 10.87 -12.36 -14.11
CA PHE A 123 10.72 -13.52 -14.98
C PHE A 123 10.47 -13.09 -16.43
N ASP A 124 11.08 -13.80 -17.38
CA ASP A 124 10.98 -13.51 -18.82
C ASP A 124 9.54 -13.62 -19.34
N ASN A 125 8.68 -14.39 -18.67
CA ASN A 125 7.28 -14.57 -19.06
C ASN A 125 6.33 -13.50 -18.52
N CYS A 126 6.81 -12.51 -17.75
CA CYS A 126 5.99 -11.43 -17.19
C CYS A 126 5.17 -10.68 -18.27
N PRO A 127 5.72 -10.30 -19.45
CA PRO A 127 4.93 -9.69 -20.52
C PRO A 127 3.78 -10.58 -20.99
N ALA A 128 4.05 -11.85 -21.26
CA ALA A 128 3.02 -12.81 -21.71
C ALA A 128 1.95 -13.09 -20.64
N LEU A 129 2.29 -12.99 -19.35
CA LEU A 129 1.33 -13.06 -18.25
C LEU A 129 0.47 -11.80 -18.17
N ALA A 130 1.08 -10.63 -18.31
CA ALA A 130 0.38 -9.34 -18.33
C ALA A 130 -0.63 -9.27 -19.48
N GLU A 131 -0.23 -9.66 -20.69
CA GLU A 131 -1.11 -9.77 -21.87
C GLU A 131 -2.30 -10.69 -21.63
N ARG A 132 -2.10 -11.79 -20.90
CA ARG A 132 -3.18 -12.73 -20.49
C ARG A 132 -4.04 -12.23 -19.32
N GLY A 133 -3.81 -11.00 -18.87
CA GLY A 133 -4.60 -10.33 -17.83
C GLY A 133 -4.18 -10.65 -16.40
N ALA A 134 -2.98 -11.20 -16.18
CA ALA A 134 -2.51 -11.55 -14.84
C ALA A 134 -2.41 -10.32 -13.91
N CYS A 135 -2.19 -9.11 -14.45
CA CYS A 135 -2.12 -7.88 -13.64
C CYS A 135 -3.43 -7.60 -12.87
N LYS A 136 -4.57 -8.07 -13.39
CA LYS A 136 -5.88 -7.94 -12.73
C LYS A 136 -6.26 -9.21 -11.96
N LYS A 137 -5.92 -10.38 -12.50
CA LYS A 137 -6.28 -11.68 -11.90
C LYS A 137 -5.42 -12.05 -10.69
N ASN A 138 -4.12 -11.75 -10.75
CA ASN A 138 -3.14 -12.08 -9.71
C ASN A 138 -2.30 -10.84 -9.37
N PRO A 139 -2.96 -9.76 -8.91
CA PRO A 139 -2.34 -8.44 -8.81
C PRO A 139 -1.16 -8.42 -7.83
N VAL A 140 -1.20 -9.24 -6.77
CA VAL A 140 -0.13 -9.32 -5.76
C VAL A 140 1.13 -10.00 -6.32
N TYR A 141 0.97 -11.14 -6.99
CA TYR A 141 2.09 -11.81 -7.65
C TYR A 141 2.71 -10.89 -8.69
N MET A 142 1.86 -10.30 -9.54
CA MET A 142 2.35 -9.42 -10.59
C MET A 142 3.01 -8.16 -10.03
N PHE A 143 2.50 -7.58 -8.96
CA PHE A 143 3.13 -6.45 -8.28
C PHE A 143 4.52 -6.82 -7.74
N LEU A 144 4.69 -8.00 -7.15
CA LEU A 144 5.96 -8.37 -6.53
C LEU A 144 7.01 -8.89 -7.52
N TYR A 145 6.59 -9.57 -8.58
CA TYR A 145 7.49 -10.26 -9.51
C TYR A 145 7.48 -9.70 -10.94
N CYS A 146 6.43 -9.00 -11.38
CA CYS A 146 6.23 -8.58 -12.78
C CYS A 146 5.77 -7.11 -12.87
N ARG A 147 6.37 -6.27 -12.01
CA ARG A 147 5.88 -4.93 -11.73
C ARG A 147 5.98 -4.03 -12.97
N ASN A 148 6.99 -4.25 -13.80
CA ASN A 148 7.22 -3.50 -15.04
C ASN A 148 6.23 -3.91 -16.14
N ALA A 149 6.03 -5.21 -16.39
CA ALA A 149 5.07 -5.70 -17.37
C ALA A 149 3.63 -5.24 -17.08
N CYS A 150 3.29 -5.00 -15.81
CA CYS A 150 2.00 -4.47 -15.42
C CYS A 150 1.92 -2.95 -15.33
N GLY A 151 2.98 -2.21 -15.69
CA GLY A 151 3.01 -0.75 -15.57
C GLY A 151 2.84 -0.26 -14.13
N MET A 152 3.18 -1.09 -13.14
CA MET A 152 3.09 -0.76 -11.71
C MET A 152 4.40 -0.17 -11.17
N CYS A 153 5.31 0.23 -12.06
CA CYS A 153 6.53 0.89 -11.65
C CYS A 153 6.28 2.33 -11.24
N PRO A 154 6.74 2.74 -10.05
CA PRO A 154 6.78 4.15 -9.75
C PRO A 154 7.77 4.85 -10.68
N SER A 155 7.43 6.07 -11.13
CA SER A 155 8.40 7.09 -11.55
C SER A 155 9.64 7.15 -10.63
N LYS A 156 10.80 7.44 -11.23
CA LYS A 156 12.08 7.60 -10.53
C LYS A 156 12.10 8.88 -9.68
N SER A 157 11.35 9.89 -10.08
CA SER A 157 11.09 11.11 -9.34
C SER A 157 9.96 10.88 -8.33
N CYS A 158 10.06 11.54 -7.18
CA CYS A 158 8.95 11.61 -6.25
C CYS A 158 8.00 12.70 -6.73
N GLU A 159 7.05 12.34 -7.58
CA GLU A 159 6.06 13.27 -8.14
C GLU A 159 4.77 12.54 -8.48
N ASP A 160 3.68 13.28 -8.55
CA ASP A 160 2.43 12.83 -9.15
C ASP A 160 2.53 12.98 -10.67
N ILE A 161 2.27 11.92 -11.42
CA ILE A 161 2.44 11.89 -12.89
C ILE A 161 1.13 12.02 -13.66
N VAL A 162 -0.01 12.03 -12.97
CA VAL A 162 -1.32 12.31 -13.55
C VAL A 162 -1.98 13.49 -12.85
N ASP A 163 -2.84 14.21 -13.56
CA ASP A 163 -3.61 15.31 -12.99
C ASP A 163 -4.57 14.81 -11.89
N ASP A 164 -5.02 15.73 -11.04
CA ASP A 164 -6.00 15.47 -9.97
C ASP A 164 -5.58 14.45 -8.90
N CYS A 165 -4.30 14.03 -8.83
CA CYS A 165 -3.82 13.12 -7.80
C CYS A 165 -4.18 13.56 -6.38
N LEU A 166 -4.04 14.85 -6.07
CA LEU A 166 -4.43 15.40 -4.76
C LEU A 166 -5.92 15.20 -4.47
N GLN A 167 -6.78 15.47 -5.45
CA GLN A 167 -8.23 15.31 -5.30
C GLN A 167 -8.61 13.83 -5.16
N MET A 168 -8.04 12.96 -5.98
CA MET A 168 -8.27 11.52 -5.92
C MET A 168 -7.79 10.92 -4.60
N ALA A 169 -6.62 11.34 -4.09
CA ALA A 169 -6.12 10.94 -2.80
C ALA A 169 -7.05 11.37 -1.65
N ARG A 170 -7.53 12.63 -1.66
CA ARG A 170 -8.54 13.12 -0.69
C ARG A 170 -9.84 12.32 -0.71
N ARG A 171 -10.23 11.79 -1.87
CA ARG A 171 -11.39 10.89 -2.05
C ARG A 171 -11.09 9.42 -1.69
N GLY A 172 -9.93 9.12 -1.11
CA GLY A 172 -9.57 7.77 -0.67
C GLY A 172 -9.17 6.83 -1.81
N LYS A 173 -8.83 7.34 -2.99
CA LYS A 173 -8.45 6.49 -4.13
C LYS A 173 -7.14 5.75 -3.90
N CYS A 174 -6.20 6.31 -3.14
CA CYS A 174 -4.97 5.59 -2.78
C CYS A 174 -5.26 4.24 -2.12
N PHE A 175 -6.31 4.19 -1.30
CA PHE A 175 -6.75 2.97 -0.61
C PHE A 175 -7.65 2.09 -1.47
N THR A 176 -8.63 2.68 -2.16
CA THR A 176 -9.66 1.93 -2.93
C THR A 176 -9.25 1.56 -4.35
N ASN A 177 -8.17 2.14 -4.87
CA ASN A 177 -7.61 1.85 -6.18
C ASN A 177 -6.06 1.94 -6.15
N PRO A 178 -5.38 1.14 -5.32
CA PRO A 178 -3.94 1.25 -5.10
C PRO A 178 -3.12 0.87 -6.34
N VAL A 179 -3.62 -0.07 -7.15
CA VAL A 179 -2.94 -0.52 -8.39
C VAL A 179 -2.73 0.63 -9.36
N TYR A 180 -3.72 1.52 -9.49
CA TYR A 180 -3.58 2.71 -10.33
C TYR A 180 -2.91 3.85 -9.56
N MET A 181 -3.33 4.11 -8.33
CA MET A 181 -2.93 5.32 -7.62
C MET A 181 -1.49 5.31 -7.17
N LEU A 182 -0.95 4.19 -6.69
CA LEU A 182 0.40 4.15 -6.14
C LEU A 182 1.52 4.33 -7.17
N PRO A 183 1.42 3.82 -8.41
CA PRO A 183 2.40 4.13 -9.46
C PRO A 183 2.15 5.48 -10.16
N ASN A 184 0.98 6.12 -10.00
CA ASN A 184 0.65 7.38 -10.69
C ASN A 184 0.63 8.63 -9.79
N CYS A 185 0.35 8.46 -8.50
CA CYS A 185 0.13 9.55 -7.54
C CYS A 185 1.02 9.37 -6.31
N HIS A 186 2.33 9.45 -6.52
CA HIS A 186 3.30 9.07 -5.50
C HIS A 186 3.30 9.98 -4.29
N GLU A 187 3.28 11.30 -4.51
CA GLU A 187 3.33 12.28 -3.44
C GLU A 187 1.96 12.33 -2.75
N SER A 188 0.90 12.45 -3.53
CA SER A 188 -0.47 12.51 -3.01
C SER A 188 -0.84 11.25 -2.23
N CYS A 189 -0.35 10.07 -2.61
CA CYS A 189 -0.52 8.82 -1.86
C CYS A 189 0.60 8.53 -0.85
N ARG A 190 1.57 9.42 -0.68
CA ARG A 190 2.70 9.30 0.27
C ARG A 190 3.55 8.03 0.06
N VAL A 191 3.62 7.55 -1.17
CA VAL A 191 4.56 6.49 -1.59
C VAL A 191 5.99 6.97 -1.37
N CYS A 192 6.23 8.25 -1.61
CA CYS A 192 7.50 8.94 -1.37
C CYS A 192 7.24 10.33 -0.74
N LYS A 193 8.32 11.04 -0.43
CA LYS A 193 8.29 12.43 0.01
C LYS A 193 9.38 13.19 -0.77
N SER A 194 9.02 14.28 -1.45
CA SER A 194 9.98 15.20 -2.07
C SER A 194 10.90 15.81 -1.01
N LYS A 195 12.10 16.20 -1.46
CA LYS A 195 13.11 16.82 -0.60
C LYS A 195 12.77 18.27 -0.31
#